data_AF-A0A0V1NYH8-F1
#
_entry.id   AF-A0A0V1NYH8-F1
#
_cell.length_a   1.000
_cell.length_b   1.000
_cell.length_c   1.000
_cell.angle_alpha   90.00
_cell.angle_beta   90.00
_cell.angle_gamma   90.00
#
_symmetry.space_group_name_H-M   'P 1'
#
loop_
_entity.id
_entity.type
_entity.pdbx_description
1 polymer ?
#
loop_
_entity_poly.entity_id
_entity_poly.type
_entity_poly.pdbx_seq_one_letter_code
_entity_poly.pdbx_strand_id
1 'polypeptide(L)'
;LKNAPLKTEKELKRAGWGAFHVCTTAENNLCIVRWHDSAVVDLSSTYVCTQPVCKVKRWNKKEKTLVDVSCPAIVKEYNKYMGGVDLEGMLRALYRIDHRSRKWYRRIFLDTPRGSSERMAAVQKRP
;
A
#
# COMPACT_ATOMS: atom_id res chain seq x y z
N LEU A 1 -8.00 10.84 -13.49
CA LEU A 1 -6.54 11.01 -13.76
C LEU A 1 -6.16 11.17 -15.23
N LYS A 2 -7.04 10.94 -16.22
CA LYS A 2 -6.70 10.97 -17.66
C LYS A 2 -6.17 12.32 -18.20
N ASN A 3 -6.36 13.43 -17.48
CA ASN A 3 -5.95 14.78 -17.90
C ASN A 3 -4.86 15.40 -17.00
N ALA A 4 -4.27 14.63 -16.08
CA ALA A 4 -3.17 15.14 -15.26
C ALA A 4 -1.88 15.20 -16.09
N PRO A 5 -1.07 16.28 -16.02
CA PRO A 5 0.21 16.38 -16.70
C PRO A 5 1.25 15.46 -16.05
N LEU A 6 1.07 14.15 -16.19
CA LEU A 6 2.00 13.12 -15.72
C LEU A 6 2.79 12.59 -16.91
N LYS A 7 4.10 12.42 -16.70
CA LYS A 7 4.96 11.74 -17.69
C LYS A 7 4.38 10.39 -18.10
N THR A 8 4.56 10.06 -19.37
CA THR A 8 4.09 8.79 -19.92
C THR A 8 4.88 7.64 -19.29
N GLU A 9 4.27 6.47 -19.14
CA GLU A 9 4.94 5.27 -18.62
C GLU A 9 6.25 4.95 -19.37
N LYS A 10 6.26 5.15 -20.70
CA LYS A 10 7.43 4.95 -21.56
C LYS A 10 8.58 5.89 -21.23
N GLU A 11 8.29 7.15 -20.90
CA GLU A 11 9.29 8.15 -20.54
C GLU A 11 9.89 7.84 -19.17
N LEU A 12 9.07 7.38 -18.23
CA LEU A 12 9.54 7.03 -16.89
C LEU A 12 10.40 5.76 -16.90
N LYS A 13 10.05 4.78 -17.73
CA LYS A 13 10.87 3.59 -17.96
C LYS A 13 12.23 3.93 -18.57
N ARG A 14 12.31 4.95 -19.45
CA ARG A 14 13.57 5.45 -20.00
C ARG A 14 14.42 6.20 -18.99
N ALA A 15 13.79 6.92 -18.05
CA ALA A 15 14.48 7.67 -17.00
C ALA A 15 15.19 6.78 -15.96
N GLY A 16 14.89 5.48 -15.95
CA GLY A 16 15.57 4.49 -15.11
C GLY A 16 14.77 4.09 -13.88
N TRP A 17 15.32 3.15 -13.11
CA TRP A 17 14.68 2.62 -11.91
C TRP A 17 14.72 3.65 -10.77
N GLY A 18 13.58 3.85 -10.10
CA GLY A 18 13.42 4.86 -9.06
C GLY A 18 12.99 6.23 -9.58
N ALA A 19 12.87 6.42 -10.89
CA ALA A 19 12.36 7.65 -11.46
C ALA A 19 10.92 7.91 -11.00
N PHE A 20 10.62 9.16 -10.64
CA PHE A 20 9.27 9.58 -10.28
C PHE A 20 8.90 10.90 -10.96
N HIS A 21 7.61 11.12 -11.14
CA HIS A 21 7.03 12.37 -11.58
C HIS A 21 5.92 12.79 -10.64
N VAL A 22 5.85 14.08 -10.36
CA VAL A 22 4.87 14.67 -9.44
C VAL A 22 3.98 15.62 -10.20
N CYS A 23 2.69 15.52 -9.97
CA CYS A 23 1.73 16.53 -10.37
C CYS A 23 0.97 16.97 -9.12
N THR A 24 0.99 18.26 -8.82
CA THR A 24 0.18 18.85 -7.75
C THR A 24 -0.94 19.63 -8.41
N THR A 25 -2.19 19.30 -8.11
CA THR A 25 -3.32 20.12 -8.55
C THR A 25 -3.51 21.27 -7.56
N ALA A 26 -3.37 22.51 -8.04
CA ALA A 26 -3.46 23.72 -7.21
C ALA A 26 -4.82 23.89 -6.52
N GLU A 27 -5.89 23.33 -7.09
CA GLU A 27 -7.27 23.51 -6.61
C GLU A 27 -7.61 22.61 -5.41
N ASN A 28 -7.06 21.39 -5.35
CA ASN A 28 -7.51 20.36 -4.40
C ASN A 28 -6.44 19.91 -3.39
N ASN A 29 -5.29 20.59 -3.33
CA ASN A 29 -4.12 20.18 -2.52
C ASN A 29 -3.80 18.67 -2.69
N LEU A 30 -4.06 18.13 -3.88
CA LEU A 30 -3.87 16.72 -4.18
C LEU A 30 -2.53 16.55 -4.86
N CYS A 31 -1.64 15.78 -4.24
CA CYS A 31 -0.41 15.35 -4.85
C CYS A 31 -0.62 13.99 -5.51
N ILE A 32 -0.26 13.90 -6.79
CA ILE A 32 -0.22 12.65 -7.55
C ILE A 32 1.22 12.36 -7.90
N VAL A 33 1.70 11.19 -7.51
CA VAL A 33 3.06 10.72 -7.77
C VAL A 33 3.00 9.47 -8.61
N ARG A 34 3.67 9.51 -9.76
CA ARG A 34 3.93 8.34 -10.58
C ARG A 34 5.37 7.90 -10.34
N TRP A 35 5.58 6.66 -9.89
CA TRP A 35 6.90 6.13 -9.53
C TRP A 35 7.19 4.83 -10.27
N HIS A 36 8.44 4.68 -10.73
CA HIS A 36 8.91 3.49 -11.43
C HIS A 36 9.73 2.62 -10.48
N ASP A 37 9.14 1.51 -10.05
CA ASP A 37 9.83 0.42 -9.36
C ASP A 37 9.99 -0.78 -10.32
N SER A 38 9.49 -1.96 -9.94
CA SER A 38 9.39 -3.13 -10.84
C SER A 38 8.35 -2.91 -11.94
N ALA A 39 7.34 -2.09 -11.63
CA ALA A 39 6.32 -1.58 -12.54
C ALA A 39 6.11 -0.10 -12.24
N VAL A 40 5.44 0.61 -13.15
CA VAL A 40 5.03 1.99 -12.90
C VAL A 40 3.77 1.99 -12.05
N VAL A 41 3.82 2.68 -10.92
CA VAL A 41 2.71 2.80 -9.97
C VAL A 41 2.30 4.26 -9.83
N ASP A 42 0.99 4.49 -9.73
CA ASP A 42 0.39 5.79 -9.49
C ASP A 42 -0.16 5.85 -8.06
N LEU A 43 0.27 6.86 -7.32
CA LEU A 43 -0.14 7.10 -5.94
C LEU A 43 -0.70 8.52 -5.86
N SER A 44 -1.74 8.72 -5.05
CA SER A 44 -2.26 10.06 -4.77
C SER A 44 -2.50 10.24 -3.28
N SER A 45 -2.12 11.39 -2.75
CA SER A 45 -2.32 11.74 -1.35
C SER A 45 -2.56 13.24 -1.20
N THR A 46 -3.36 13.59 -0.20
CA THR A 46 -3.59 14.97 0.26
C THR A 46 -2.66 15.37 1.41
N TYR A 47 -1.89 14.43 1.97
CA TYR A 47 -1.08 14.63 3.17
C TYR A 47 0.42 14.62 2.87
N VAL A 48 0.92 13.55 2.23
CA VAL A 48 2.36 13.38 1.93
C VAL A 48 2.55 13.26 0.43
N CYS A 49 3.45 14.10 -0.10
CA CYS A 49 3.80 14.10 -1.52
C CYS A 49 5.14 13.36 -1.72
N THR A 50 6.22 14.07 -2.01
CA THR A 50 7.51 13.43 -2.32
C THR A 50 8.57 13.58 -1.26
N GLN A 51 8.56 14.66 -0.48
CA GLN A 51 9.58 14.93 0.51
C GLN A 51 9.24 14.29 1.87
N PRO A 52 10.22 13.70 2.57
CA PRO A 52 11.61 13.47 2.15
C PRO A 52 11.75 12.29 1.16
N VAL A 53 12.58 12.46 0.13
CA VAL A 53 12.94 11.35 -0.77
C VAL A 53 13.97 10.49 -0.05
N CYS A 54 13.65 9.23 0.20
CA CYS A 54 14.56 8.27 0.82
C CYS A 54 15.15 7.33 -0.23
N LYS A 55 16.31 6.75 0.05
CA LYS A 55 16.83 5.61 -0.72
C LYS A 55 16.39 4.32 -0.04
N VAL A 56 15.86 3.38 -0.81
CA VAL A 56 15.45 2.07 -0.33
C VAL A 56 16.23 1.01 -1.09
N LYS A 57 16.82 0.06 -0.35
CA LYS A 57 17.50 -1.10 -0.94
C LYS A 57 16.48 -2.02 -1.58
N ARG A 58 16.61 -2.26 -2.88
CA ARG A 58 15.79 -3.20 -3.65
C ARG A 58 16.67 -4.26 -4.30
N TRP A 59 16.16 -5.48 -4.33
CA TRP A 59 16.85 -6.59 -4.95
C TRP A 59 16.71 -6.53 -6.47
N ASN A 60 17.84 -6.38 -7.18
CA ASN A 60 17.88 -6.45 -8.63
C ASN A 60 18.03 -7.90 -9.08
N LYS A 61 17.02 -8.46 -9.75
CA LYS A 61 17.08 -9.84 -10.27
C LYS A 61 18.16 -10.04 -11.35
N LYS A 62 18.48 -9.00 -12.13
CA LYS A 62 19.45 -9.09 -13.24
C LYS A 62 20.88 -9.17 -12.73
N GLU A 63 21.21 -8.28 -11.80
CA GLU A 63 22.56 -8.17 -11.23
C GLU A 63 22.75 -9.03 -9.99
N LYS A 64 21.66 -9.59 -9.43
CA LYS A 64 21.65 -10.35 -8.17
C LYS A 64 22.31 -9.59 -7.02
N THR A 65 22.08 -8.28 -6.99
CA THR A 65 22.62 -7.35 -6.00
C THR A 65 21.51 -6.48 -5.41
N LEU A 66 21.80 -5.91 -4.24
CA LEU A 66 20.95 -4.88 -3.65
C LEU A 66 21.36 -3.52 -4.23
N VAL A 67 20.40 -2.86 -4.87
CA VAL A 67 20.58 -1.53 -5.47
C VAL A 67 19.78 -0.51 -4.67
N ASP A 68 20.35 0.67 -4.46
CA ASP A 68 19.67 1.78 -3.82
C ASP A 68 18.77 2.51 -4.83
N VAL A 69 17.46 2.45 -4.60
CA VAL A 69 16.44 3.07 -5.45
C VAL A 69 15.83 4.27 -4.73
N SER A 70 15.70 5.40 -5.43
CA SER A 70 14.99 6.57 -4.90
C SER A 70 13.51 6.25 -4.70
N CYS A 71 13.02 6.48 -3.49
CA CYS A 71 11.67 6.16 -3.04
C CYS A 71 11.05 7.43 -2.42
N PRO A 72 9.95 7.96 -3.02
CA PRO A 72 9.27 9.12 -2.47
C PRO A 72 8.53 8.78 -1.16
N ALA A 73 8.40 9.76 -0.26
CA ALA A 73 7.80 9.57 1.07
C ALA A 73 6.39 8.94 1.03
N ILE A 74 5.57 9.29 0.03
CA ILE A 74 4.22 8.72 -0.17
C ILE A 74 4.22 7.19 -0.25
N VAL A 75 5.24 6.58 -0.88
CA VAL A 75 5.35 5.12 -1.01
C VAL A 75 5.62 4.50 0.36
N LYS A 76 6.47 5.13 1.17
CA LYS A 76 6.80 4.66 2.51
C LYS A 76 5.59 4.73 3.43
N GLU A 77 4.87 5.84 3.40
CA GLU A 77 3.68 6.06 4.22
C GLU A 77 2.55 5.11 3.80
N TYR A 78 2.35 4.90 2.50
CA TYR A 78 1.42 3.90 1.98
C TYR A 78 1.75 2.50 2.50
N ASN A 79 3.00 2.05 2.33
CA ASN A 79 3.40 0.70 2.77
C ASN A 79 3.30 0.51 4.29
N LYS A 80 3.50 1.57 5.08
CA LYS A 80 3.37 1.53 6.54
C LYS A 80 1.93 1.20 6.97
N TYR A 81 0.92 1.80 6.34
CA TYR A 81 -0.48 1.57 6.71
C TYR A 81 -1.11 0.38 5.98
N MET A 82 -0.60 -0.01 4.82
CA MET A 82 -1.10 -1.18 4.09
C MET A 82 -1.05 -2.48 4.90
N GLY A 83 -0.04 -2.63 5.78
CA GLY A 83 0.09 -3.83 6.63
C GLY A 83 -1.09 -4.06 7.59
N GLY A 84 -1.89 -3.03 7.90
CA GLY A 84 -3.09 -3.18 8.72
C GLY A 84 -4.18 -4.03 8.06
N VAL A 85 -4.32 -3.92 6.73
CA VAL A 85 -5.31 -4.68 5.95
C VAL A 85 -4.93 -6.15 5.90
N ASP A 86 -3.65 -6.46 5.69
CA ASP A 86 -3.15 -7.84 5.66
C ASP A 86 -3.29 -8.51 7.04
N LEU A 87 -3.02 -7.76 8.12
CA LEU A 87 -3.20 -8.22 9.49
C LEU A 87 -4.68 -8.54 9.78
N GLU A 88 -5.59 -7.65 9.39
CA GLU A 88 -7.03 -7.89 9.54
C GLU A 88 -7.48 -9.13 8.76
N GLY A 89 -7.03 -9.29 7.53
CA GLY A 89 -7.29 -10.49 6.71
C GLY A 89 -6.76 -11.77 7.37
N MET A 90 -5.54 -11.72 7.91
CA MET A 90 -4.95 -12.84 8.64
C MET A 90 -5.76 -13.20 9.89
N LEU A 91 -6.15 -12.20 10.69
CA LEU A 91 -6.95 -12.41 11.90
C LEU A 91 -8.35 -12.95 11.56
N ARG A 92 -8.97 -12.44 10.49
CA ARG A 92 -10.26 -12.95 9.99
C ARG A 92 -10.14 -14.40 9.53
N ALA A 93 -9.03 -14.78 8.89
CA ALA A 93 -8.78 -16.16 8.50
C ALA A 93 -8.54 -17.08 9.71
N LEU A 94 -7.77 -16.61 10.70
CA LEU A 94 -7.41 -17.37 11.90
C LEU A 94 -8.61 -17.64 12.82
N TYR A 95 -9.46 -16.63 13.01
CA TYR A 95 -10.63 -16.72 13.90
C TYR A 95 -11.96 -16.87 13.14
N ARG A 96 -11.90 -17.40 11.91
CA ARG A 96 -13.09 -17.60 11.08
C ARG A 96 -14.05 -18.58 11.73
N ILE A 97 -15.30 -18.17 11.94
CA ILE A 97 -16.38 -19.07 12.38
C ILE A 97 -16.86 -19.85 11.16
N ASP A 98 -16.69 -21.17 11.15
CA ASP A 98 -17.24 -22.01 10.09
C ASP A 98 -18.76 -22.14 10.26
N HIS A 99 -19.51 -21.50 9.35
CA HIS A 99 -20.96 -21.57 9.33
C HIS A 99 -21.46 -21.76 7.90
N ARG A 100 -21.90 -22.98 7.58
CA ARG A 100 -22.55 -23.28 6.30
C ARG A 100 -23.99 -22.75 6.28
N SER A 101 -24.24 -21.71 5.48
CA SER A 101 -25.59 -21.29 5.13
C SER A 101 -25.72 -20.99 3.65
N ARG A 102 -26.88 -21.31 3.08
CA ARG A 102 -27.24 -20.91 1.70
C ARG A 102 -27.68 -19.45 1.61
N LYS A 103 -27.95 -18.80 2.76
CA LYS A 103 -28.41 -17.42 2.84
C LYS A 103 -27.22 -16.47 3.05
N TRP A 104 -26.86 -15.69 2.02
CA TRP A 104 -25.66 -14.84 2.02
C TRP A 104 -25.62 -13.81 3.17
N TYR A 105 -26.77 -13.24 3.56
CA TYR A 105 -26.84 -12.22 4.60
C TYR A 105 -26.40 -12.72 5.99
N ARG A 106 -26.51 -14.03 6.26
CA ARG A 106 -26.03 -14.61 7.53
C ARG A 106 -24.52 -14.51 7.67
N ARG A 107 -23.77 -14.53 6.55
CA ARG A 107 -22.32 -14.35 6.55
C ARG A 107 -21.93 -12.98 7.10
N ILE A 108 -22.68 -11.92 6.79
CA ILE A 108 -22.41 -10.57 7.32
C ILE A 108 -22.52 -10.52 8.85
N PHE A 109 -23.51 -11.20 9.44
CA PHE A 109 -23.70 -11.18 10.90
C PHE A 109 -22.75 -12.08 11.69
N LEU A 110 -22.17 -13.08 11.02
CA LEU A 110 -21.31 -14.09 11.62
C LEU A 110 -19.82 -13.82 11.35
N ASP A 111 -19.48 -13.17 10.24
CA ASP A 111 -18.12 -12.75 9.92
C ASP A 111 -17.64 -11.61 10.81
N THR A 112 -18.56 -10.87 11.46
CA THR A 112 -18.20 -9.87 12.47
C THR A 112 -18.03 -10.56 13.82
N PRO A 113 -16.81 -10.67 14.38
CA PRO A 113 -16.60 -11.31 15.66
C PRO A 113 -17.29 -10.47 16.75
N ARG A 114 -18.43 -10.94 17.25
CA ARG A 114 -19.19 -10.34 18.36
C ARG A 114 -18.48 -10.36 19.73
N GLY A 115 -17.18 -10.64 19.77
CA GLY A 115 -16.40 -10.82 21.00
C GLY A 115 -14.90 -10.64 20.82
N SER A 116 -14.48 -9.69 19.97
CA SER A 116 -13.06 -9.44 19.67
C SER A 116 -12.30 -8.75 20.81
N SER A 117 -12.95 -8.06 21.75
CA SER A 117 -12.26 -7.37 22.84
C SER A 117 -11.50 -8.32 23.78
N GLU A 118 -12.15 -9.40 24.23
CA GLU A 118 -11.58 -10.31 25.23
C GLU A 118 -10.53 -11.28 24.64
N ARG A 119 -10.70 -11.69 23.38
CA ARG A 119 -9.76 -12.62 22.72
C ARG A 119 -8.51 -11.93 22.17
N MET A 120 -8.62 -10.68 21.71
CA MET A 120 -7.46 -9.90 21.28
C MET A 120 -6.57 -9.52 22.48
N ALA A 121 -7.17 -9.24 23.65
CA ALA A 121 -6.44 -9.02 24.89
C ALA A 121 -5.63 -10.24 25.36
N ALA A 122 -6.06 -11.47 25.01
CA ALA A 122 -5.34 -12.70 25.33
C ALA A 122 -4.15 -12.97 24.41
N VAL A 123 -4.11 -12.40 23.20
CA VAL A 123 -2.98 -12.51 22.26
C VAL A 123 -1.85 -11.57 22.65
N GLN A 124 -2.17 -10.36 23.12
CA GLN A 124 -1.18 -9.37 23.59
C GLN A 124 -0.40 -9.80 24.85
N LYS A 125 -0.86 -10.85 25.56
CA LYS A 125 -0.30 -11.33 26.84
C LYS A 125 0.56 -12.60 26.74
N ARG A 126 0.89 -13.09 25.53
CA ARG A 126 1.84 -14.20 25.40
C ARG A 126 3.27 -13.64 25.30
N PRO A 127 4.22 -14.17 26.09
CA PRO A 127 5.61 -13.68 26.11
C PRO A 127 6.32 -13.90 24.77
#